data_AF-A0A434U134-F1
#
_entry.id   AF-A0A434U134-F1
#
_cell.length_a   1.000
_cell.length_b   1.000
_cell.length_c   1.000
_cell.angle_alpha   90.00
_cell.angle_beta   90.00
_cell.angle_gamma   90.00
#
_symmetry.space_group_name_H-M   'P 1'
#
loop_
_entity.id
_entity.type
_entity.pdbx_description
1 polymer ?
#
loop_
_entity_poly.entity_id
_entity_poly.type
_entity_poly.pdbx_seq_one_letter_code
_entity_poly.pdbx_strand_id
1 'polypeptide(L)'
;MSDIGEIRMQVMWNRLISVVEEQALTLLRTAFSTSVRESGDLSAGVFDPRGQMLAQAVTGTPGHVNTMAEAVLHFMHEIPRDQMFEGDTYVTNDPWQGTGHLHDITMVSPSFLNGELVAFFACTAHVVDVGGRGFGADGKSVYEEGIQIPIMKFAEKGKVNLDLVRILRANVREPNQVVGDFYSLAACNEVGHRRLVDMMKEIGLTSLDGLGDFIFSRTRDAMLERIE
;
A
#
# COMPACT_ATOMS: atom_id res chain seq x y z
N MET A 1 -31.37 0.87 7.75
CA MET A 1 -31.18 2.07 6.89
C MET A 1 -32.36 2.14 5.94
N SER A 2 -32.72 3.33 5.41
CA SER A 2 -33.69 3.38 4.29
C SER A 2 -33.03 2.84 3.01
N ASP A 3 -33.81 2.30 2.08
CA ASP A 3 -33.31 1.79 0.79
C ASP A 3 -32.41 2.81 0.05
N ILE A 4 -32.77 4.10 0.13
CA ILE A 4 -31.99 5.19 -0.47
C ILE A 4 -30.64 5.39 0.25
N GLY A 5 -30.62 5.27 1.58
CA GLY A 5 -29.39 5.37 2.36
C GLY A 5 -28.42 4.24 2.03
N GLU A 6 -28.94 3.03 1.86
CA GLU A 6 -28.15 1.87 1.49
C GLU A 6 -27.55 1.97 0.09
N ILE A 7 -28.36 2.39 -0.91
CA ILE A 7 -27.87 2.65 -2.27
C ILE A 7 -26.74 3.69 -2.24
N ARG A 8 -26.85 4.74 -1.43
CA ARG A 8 -25.79 5.74 -1.28
C ARG A 8 -24.49 5.12 -0.75
N MET A 9 -24.56 4.25 0.26
CA MET A 9 -23.38 3.55 0.79
C MET A 9 -22.74 2.65 -0.27
N GLN A 10 -23.54 1.91 -1.03
CA GLN A 10 -23.04 1.06 -2.12
C GLN A 10 -22.34 1.87 -3.22
N VAL A 11 -22.90 3.02 -3.60
CA VAL A 11 -22.27 3.93 -4.56
C VAL A 11 -20.93 4.45 -4.01
N MET A 12 -20.86 4.81 -2.73
CA MET A 12 -19.60 5.25 -2.10
C MET A 12 -18.56 4.14 -2.07
N TRP A 13 -18.95 2.89 -1.80
CA TRP A 13 -18.03 1.76 -1.84
C TRP A 13 -17.48 1.54 -3.25
N ASN A 14 -18.31 1.58 -4.28
CA ASN A 14 -17.86 1.47 -5.68
C ASN A 14 -16.92 2.60 -6.08
N ARG A 15 -17.15 3.83 -5.58
CA ARG A 15 -16.23 4.96 -5.78
C ARG A 15 -14.90 4.73 -5.08
N LEU A 16 -14.91 4.21 -3.85
CA LEU A 16 -13.69 3.88 -3.12
C LEU A 16 -12.86 2.82 -3.86
N ILE A 17 -13.50 1.79 -4.41
CA ILE A 17 -12.83 0.80 -5.28
C ILE A 17 -12.22 1.50 -6.50
N SER A 18 -12.94 2.43 -7.14
CA SER A 18 -12.42 3.18 -8.29
C SER A 18 -11.19 4.03 -7.94
N VAL A 19 -11.13 4.58 -6.71
CA VAL A 19 -9.94 5.29 -6.20
C VAL A 19 -8.73 4.37 -6.12
N VAL A 20 -8.91 3.16 -5.59
CA VAL A 20 -7.84 2.16 -5.47
C VAL A 20 -7.41 1.63 -6.84
N GLU A 21 -8.33 1.46 -7.78
CA GLU A 21 -7.99 1.12 -9.17
C GLU A 21 -7.11 2.19 -9.82
N GLU A 22 -7.36 3.48 -9.55
CA GLU A 22 -6.52 4.55 -10.07
C GLU A 22 -5.13 4.57 -9.42
N GLN A 23 -5.03 4.24 -8.13
CA GLN A 23 -3.75 3.98 -7.45
C GLN A 23 -3.01 2.84 -8.16
N ALA A 24 -3.63 1.68 -8.36
CA ALA A 24 -3.00 0.53 -9.01
C ALA A 24 -2.58 0.82 -10.47
N LEU A 25 -3.43 1.49 -11.24
CA LEU A 25 -3.11 1.90 -12.62
C LEU A 25 -1.94 2.89 -12.67
N THR A 26 -1.82 3.77 -11.67
CA THR A 26 -0.67 4.67 -11.55
C THR A 26 0.60 3.87 -11.35
N LEU A 27 0.61 2.94 -10.39
CA LEU A 27 1.76 2.07 -10.13
C LEU A 27 2.18 1.30 -11.39
N LEU A 28 1.22 0.68 -12.07
CA LEU A 28 1.46 -0.06 -13.30
C LEU A 28 2.10 0.81 -14.39
N ARG A 29 1.64 2.05 -14.55
CA ARG A 29 2.10 2.96 -15.62
C ARG A 29 3.43 3.64 -15.30
N THR A 30 3.76 3.82 -14.04
CA THR A 30 5.03 4.47 -13.65
C THR A 30 6.14 3.47 -13.35
N ALA A 31 5.82 2.19 -13.16
CA ALA A 31 6.79 1.14 -12.90
C ALA A 31 7.89 1.06 -13.97
N PHE A 32 9.10 0.81 -13.48
CA PHE A 32 10.30 0.68 -14.28
C PHE A 32 10.62 -0.77 -14.58
N SER A 33 10.32 -1.68 -13.64
CA SER A 33 10.49 -3.11 -13.87
C SER A 33 9.40 -3.72 -14.74
N THR A 34 9.80 -4.70 -15.55
CA THR A 34 8.88 -5.48 -16.37
C THR A 34 7.96 -6.37 -15.52
N SER A 35 8.42 -6.83 -14.35
CA SER A 35 7.61 -7.64 -13.43
C SER A 35 6.32 -6.92 -13.02
N VAL A 36 6.44 -5.63 -12.69
CA VAL A 36 5.28 -4.83 -12.36
C VAL A 36 4.54 -4.41 -13.63
N ARG A 37 5.24 -3.82 -14.61
CA ARG A 37 4.60 -3.18 -15.77
C ARG A 37 3.91 -4.16 -16.71
N GLU A 38 4.50 -5.34 -16.94
CA GLU A 38 4.00 -6.33 -17.92
C GLU A 38 3.31 -7.52 -17.25
N SER A 39 3.81 -7.97 -16.09
CA SER A 39 3.22 -9.13 -15.38
C SER A 39 2.16 -8.74 -14.34
N GLY A 40 2.05 -7.45 -14.00
CA GLY A 40 1.06 -6.95 -13.05
C GLY A 40 1.30 -7.40 -11.62
N ASP A 41 2.55 -7.71 -11.25
CA ASP A 41 2.87 -8.25 -9.92
C ASP A 41 2.92 -7.14 -8.86
N LEU A 42 1.72 -6.66 -8.52
CA LEU A 42 1.48 -5.57 -7.58
C LEU A 42 0.24 -5.84 -6.74
N SER A 43 0.09 -5.06 -5.68
CA SER A 43 -1.19 -4.86 -4.99
C SER A 43 -1.31 -3.43 -4.51
N ALA A 44 -2.54 -2.99 -4.32
CA ALA A 44 -2.88 -1.66 -3.86
C ALA A 44 -4.15 -1.73 -3.02
N GLY A 45 -4.20 -0.96 -1.94
CA GLY A 45 -5.33 -0.95 -1.03
C GLY A 45 -5.45 0.34 -0.23
N VAL A 46 -6.67 0.61 0.20
CA VAL A 46 -7.02 1.70 1.11
C VAL A 46 -7.53 1.12 2.43
N PHE A 47 -7.07 1.72 3.51
CA PHE A 47 -7.29 1.28 4.88
C PHE A 47 -7.90 2.41 5.68
N ASP A 48 -8.73 2.07 6.65
CA ASP A 48 -9.21 3.05 7.63
C ASP A 48 -8.07 3.46 8.60
N PRO A 49 -8.28 4.48 9.45
CA PRO A 49 -7.27 4.90 10.43
C PRO A 49 -6.91 3.85 11.49
N ARG A 50 -7.67 2.74 11.58
CA ARG A 50 -7.40 1.60 12.46
C ARG A 50 -6.56 0.52 11.75
N GLY A 51 -6.19 0.74 10.48
CA GLY A 51 -5.41 -0.21 9.68
C GLY A 51 -6.25 -1.32 9.09
N GLN A 52 -7.58 -1.19 9.05
CA GLN A 52 -8.46 -2.21 8.47
C GLN A 52 -8.67 -1.92 6.98
N MET A 53 -8.42 -2.91 6.13
CA MET A 53 -8.56 -2.77 4.67
C MET A 53 -10.02 -2.57 4.26
N LEU A 54 -10.31 -1.45 3.61
CA LEU A 54 -11.67 -1.09 3.14
C LEU A 54 -11.90 -1.50 1.70
N ALA A 55 -10.91 -1.31 0.84
CA ALA A 55 -10.95 -1.71 -0.55
C ALA A 55 -9.54 -2.01 -1.06
N GLN A 56 -9.47 -2.82 -2.11
CA GLN A 56 -8.25 -3.25 -2.77
C GLN A 56 -8.45 -3.25 -4.29
N ALA A 57 -7.35 -3.18 -5.03
CA ALA A 57 -7.38 -3.32 -6.49
C ALA A 57 -7.72 -4.76 -6.86
N VAL A 58 -8.60 -4.92 -7.86
CA VAL A 58 -9.07 -6.22 -8.36
C VAL A 58 -7.94 -7.02 -9.02
N THR A 59 -6.92 -6.33 -9.54
CA THR A 59 -5.77 -6.91 -10.23
C THR A 59 -4.64 -7.33 -9.29
N GLY A 60 -4.80 -7.18 -7.98
CA GLY A 60 -3.75 -7.48 -7.01
C GLY A 60 -3.46 -8.98 -6.86
N THR A 61 -2.17 -9.35 -6.80
CA THR A 61 -1.76 -10.73 -6.48
C THR A 61 -2.26 -11.09 -5.07
N PRO A 62 -3.03 -12.19 -4.87
CA PRO A 62 -3.62 -12.51 -3.56
C PRO A 62 -2.63 -12.66 -2.41
N GLY A 63 -1.41 -13.13 -2.70
CA GLY A 63 -0.32 -13.22 -1.72
C GLY A 63 0.10 -11.85 -1.17
N HIS A 64 0.15 -10.83 -2.02
CA HIS A 64 0.47 -9.46 -1.61
C HIS A 64 -0.67 -8.81 -0.82
N VAL A 65 -1.91 -8.98 -1.27
CA VAL A 65 -3.08 -8.33 -0.64
C VAL A 65 -3.20 -8.71 0.83
N ASN A 66 -3.15 -10.01 1.12
CA ASN A 66 -3.41 -10.51 2.47
C ASN A 66 -2.26 -10.14 3.42
N THR A 67 -1.02 -10.23 2.95
CA THR A 67 0.16 -9.86 3.74
C THR A 67 0.25 -8.35 3.95
N MET A 68 -0.08 -7.56 2.93
CA MET A 68 -0.15 -6.10 3.03
C MET A 68 -1.15 -5.64 4.10
N ALA A 69 -2.26 -6.37 4.28
CA ALA A 69 -3.24 -6.03 5.31
C ALA A 69 -2.67 -6.14 6.74
N GLU A 70 -1.84 -7.15 7.01
CA GLU A 70 -1.10 -7.26 8.27
C GLU A 70 0.08 -6.28 8.34
N ALA A 71 0.81 -6.09 7.24
CA ALA A 71 1.95 -5.19 7.18
C ALA A 71 1.60 -3.76 7.61
N VAL A 72 0.44 -3.24 7.21
CA VAL A 72 -0.05 -1.91 7.63
C VAL A 72 -0.10 -1.78 9.16
N LEU A 73 -0.50 -2.84 9.88
CA LEU A 73 -0.53 -2.83 11.34
C LEU A 73 0.87 -2.77 11.94
N HIS A 74 1.86 -3.45 11.33
CA HIS A 74 3.26 -3.34 11.73
C HIS A 74 3.81 -1.92 11.51
N PHE A 75 3.49 -1.27 10.39
CA PHE A 75 3.85 0.13 10.17
C PHE A 75 3.27 1.05 11.24
N MET A 76 2.00 0.87 11.59
CA MET A 76 1.34 1.66 12.63
C MET A 76 1.91 1.42 14.02
N HIS A 77 2.41 0.21 14.30
CA HIS A 77 3.07 -0.11 15.55
C HIS A 77 4.44 0.55 15.66
N GLU A 78 5.25 0.47 14.60
CA GLU A 78 6.63 0.99 14.59
C GLU A 78 6.66 2.51 14.47
N ILE A 79 5.74 3.09 13.72
CA ILE A 79 5.62 4.53 13.51
C ILE A 79 4.30 4.99 14.13
N PRO A 80 4.28 5.41 15.41
CA PRO A 80 3.04 5.78 16.07
C PRO A 80 2.44 7.06 15.49
N ARG A 81 1.13 7.24 15.70
CA ARG A 81 0.31 8.31 15.12
C ARG A 81 0.90 9.72 15.28
N ASP A 82 1.56 10.02 16.40
CA ASP A 82 2.17 11.32 16.69
C ASP A 82 3.42 11.63 15.84
N GLN A 83 3.96 10.62 15.16
CA GLN A 83 5.10 10.72 14.24
C GLN A 83 4.70 10.66 12.76
N MET A 84 3.40 10.53 12.49
CA MET A 84 2.84 10.48 11.14
C MET A 84 2.41 11.87 10.67
N PHE A 85 2.89 12.27 9.49
CA PHE A 85 2.58 13.57 8.90
C PHE A 85 2.11 13.45 7.45
N GLU A 86 1.38 14.46 6.98
CA GLU A 86 1.00 14.58 5.58
C GLU A 86 2.26 14.64 4.69
N GLY A 87 2.25 13.86 3.61
CA GLY A 87 3.38 13.69 2.71
C GLY A 87 4.45 12.70 3.20
N ASP A 88 4.23 11.99 4.31
CA ASP A 88 5.08 10.87 4.69
C ASP A 88 4.82 9.63 3.81
N THR A 89 5.86 8.85 3.55
CA THR A 89 5.77 7.52 2.93
C THR A 89 6.70 6.58 3.68
N TYR A 90 6.17 5.44 4.10
CA TYR A 90 6.91 4.40 4.82
C TYR A 90 7.23 3.25 3.88
N VAL A 91 8.29 2.52 4.20
CA VAL A 91 8.77 1.40 3.39
C VAL A 91 9.30 0.27 4.26
N THR A 92 9.12 -0.96 3.79
CA THR A 92 9.78 -2.16 4.30
C THR A 92 9.84 -3.21 3.19
N ASN A 93 10.80 -4.12 3.30
CA ASN A 93 10.77 -5.43 2.65
C ASN A 93 11.11 -6.54 3.65
N ASP A 94 10.98 -6.25 4.94
CA ASP A 94 11.23 -7.20 6.01
C ASP A 94 10.33 -8.44 5.82
N PRO A 95 10.88 -9.64 5.65
CA PRO A 95 10.09 -10.81 5.30
C PRO A 95 9.23 -11.31 6.47
N TRP A 96 9.49 -10.88 7.71
CA TRP A 96 8.68 -11.23 8.87
C TRP A 96 7.52 -10.26 9.11
N GLN A 97 7.65 -9.02 8.62
CA GLN A 97 6.65 -7.95 8.81
C GLN A 97 5.97 -7.51 7.51
N GLY A 98 6.40 -8.05 6.37
CA GLY A 98 5.89 -7.79 5.02
C GLY A 98 5.36 -9.07 4.37
N THR A 99 5.87 -9.40 3.18
CA THR A 99 5.27 -10.44 2.31
C THR A 99 5.99 -11.80 2.31
N GLY A 100 6.97 -12.00 3.21
CA GLY A 100 7.67 -13.28 3.33
C GLY A 100 8.99 -13.40 2.55
N HIS A 101 9.36 -12.42 1.72
CA HIS A 101 10.66 -12.38 1.04
C HIS A 101 11.10 -10.95 0.70
N LEU A 102 12.38 -10.77 0.38
CA LEU A 102 12.98 -9.44 0.25
C LEU A 102 12.60 -8.69 -1.03
N HIS A 103 12.16 -9.38 -2.09
CA HIS A 103 11.92 -8.73 -3.38
C HIS A 103 10.63 -7.90 -3.41
N ASP A 104 9.69 -8.15 -2.51
CA ASP A 104 8.48 -7.34 -2.46
C ASP A 104 8.71 -6.14 -1.55
N ILE A 105 8.53 -4.96 -2.12
CA ILE A 105 8.61 -3.71 -1.39
C ILE A 105 7.20 -3.26 -1.05
N THR A 106 6.88 -3.19 0.23
CA THR A 106 5.61 -2.64 0.71
C THR A 106 5.82 -1.19 1.13
N MET A 107 4.94 -0.29 0.64
CA MET A 107 4.89 1.10 1.05
C MET A 107 3.53 1.49 1.61
N VAL A 108 3.54 2.23 2.71
CA VAL A 108 2.33 2.75 3.37
C VAL A 108 2.42 4.27 3.46
N SER A 109 1.34 4.98 3.19
CA SER A 109 1.28 6.44 3.28
C SER A 109 0.01 6.89 4.01
N PRO A 110 0.14 7.67 5.09
CA PRO A 110 -1.01 8.23 5.79
C PRO A 110 -1.68 9.31 4.93
N SER A 111 -3.01 9.29 4.88
CA SER A 111 -3.83 10.27 4.17
C SER A 111 -4.53 11.20 5.12
N PHE A 112 -4.41 12.51 4.87
CA PHE A 112 -4.99 13.54 5.73
C PHE A 112 -6.10 14.34 5.03
N LEU A 113 -7.12 14.74 5.79
CA LEU A 113 -8.14 15.69 5.36
C LEU A 113 -8.28 16.76 6.44
N ASN A 114 -7.98 18.01 6.11
CA ASN A 114 -8.03 19.14 7.05
C ASN A 114 -7.20 18.91 8.33
N GLY A 115 -6.05 18.24 8.21
CA GLY A 115 -5.14 17.93 9.33
C GLY A 115 -5.48 16.65 10.10
N GLU A 116 -6.61 16.00 9.80
CA GLU A 116 -7.01 14.73 10.43
C GLU A 116 -6.61 13.53 9.58
N LEU A 117 -6.12 12.47 10.21
CA LEU A 117 -5.81 11.21 9.55
C LEU A 117 -7.13 10.51 9.20
N VAL A 118 -7.38 10.30 7.91
CA VAL A 118 -8.64 9.70 7.42
C VAL A 118 -8.49 8.32 6.81
N ALA A 119 -7.29 7.95 6.38
CA ALA A 119 -7.01 6.64 5.79
C ALA A 119 -5.50 6.37 5.74
N PHE A 120 -5.14 5.13 5.39
CA PHE A 120 -3.84 4.81 4.80
C PHE A 120 -4.01 4.28 3.39
N PHE A 121 -3.06 4.61 2.52
CA PHE A 121 -2.87 3.89 1.26
C PHE A 121 -1.66 2.99 1.40
N ALA A 122 -1.80 1.74 0.99
CA ALA A 122 -0.70 0.80 0.90
C ALA A 122 -0.60 0.20 -0.50
N CYS A 123 0.61 -0.11 -0.90
CA CYS A 123 0.90 -0.86 -2.10
C CYS A 123 2.12 -1.76 -1.89
N THR A 124 2.18 -2.82 -2.67
CA THR A 124 3.31 -3.75 -2.69
C THR A 124 3.65 -4.07 -4.13
N ALA A 125 4.93 -4.13 -4.48
CA ALA A 125 5.38 -4.56 -5.79
C ALA A 125 6.70 -5.32 -5.71
N HIS A 126 6.87 -6.27 -6.63
CA HIS A 126 8.09 -7.07 -6.74
C HIS A 126 9.18 -6.31 -7.52
N VAL A 127 10.28 -5.96 -6.86
CA VAL A 127 11.44 -5.35 -7.52
C VAL A 127 12.37 -6.40 -8.12
N VAL A 128 13.01 -6.02 -9.22
CA VAL A 128 13.84 -6.95 -10.02
C VAL A 128 15.12 -7.42 -9.32
N ASP A 129 15.62 -6.68 -8.34
CA ASP A 129 16.85 -7.01 -7.63
C ASP A 129 16.89 -6.38 -6.24
N VAL A 130 17.43 -7.14 -5.29
CA VAL A 130 17.68 -6.71 -3.90
C VAL A 130 19.12 -6.96 -3.48
N GLY A 131 20.03 -7.25 -4.42
CA GLY A 131 21.40 -7.63 -4.13
C GLY A 131 21.54 -9.09 -3.74
N GLY A 132 22.35 -9.36 -2.69
CA GLY A 132 22.58 -10.71 -2.18
C GLY A 132 23.23 -11.66 -3.19
N ARG A 133 23.03 -12.96 -3.02
CA ARG A 133 23.52 -14.00 -3.95
C ARG A 133 22.87 -13.92 -5.33
N GLY A 134 21.77 -13.18 -5.46
CA GLY A 134 20.96 -13.11 -6.67
C GLY A 134 19.85 -14.16 -6.68
N PHE A 135 19.19 -14.31 -7.82
CA PHE A 135 17.99 -15.13 -7.95
C PHE A 135 18.33 -16.63 -7.91
N GLY A 136 18.01 -17.30 -6.80
CA GLY A 136 18.24 -18.74 -6.65
C GLY A 136 17.96 -19.26 -5.23
N ALA A 137 17.87 -20.58 -5.07
CA ALA A 137 17.58 -21.24 -3.79
C ALA A 137 18.82 -21.51 -2.93
N ASP A 138 19.97 -20.93 -3.28
CA ASP A 138 21.26 -21.20 -2.62
C ASP A 138 21.47 -20.39 -1.33
N GLY A 139 20.58 -19.44 -1.03
CA GLY A 139 20.59 -18.70 0.23
C GLY A 139 20.35 -19.63 1.41
N LYS A 140 21.27 -19.65 2.38
CA LYS A 140 21.12 -20.45 3.62
C LYS A 140 20.64 -19.60 4.79
N SER A 141 20.55 -18.30 4.59
CA SER A 141 20.13 -17.31 5.57
C SER A 141 19.65 -16.05 4.84
N VAL A 142 18.68 -15.34 5.41
CA VAL A 142 18.19 -14.05 4.91
C VAL A 142 19.32 -13.05 4.62
N TYR A 143 20.40 -13.09 5.42
CA TYR A 143 21.53 -12.16 5.29
C TYR A 143 22.35 -12.39 4.02
N GLU A 144 22.12 -13.51 3.32
CA GLU A 144 22.70 -13.81 2.01
C GLU A 144 21.78 -13.37 0.86
N GLU A 145 20.52 -13.04 1.13
CA GLU A 145 19.47 -12.85 0.12
C GLU A 145 19.39 -11.41 -0.38
N GLY A 146 19.95 -10.44 0.36
CA GLY A 146 20.07 -9.07 -0.12
C GLY A 146 19.85 -8.03 0.96
N ILE A 147 19.48 -6.83 0.51
CA ILE A 147 19.16 -5.73 1.40
C ILE A 147 17.83 -5.99 2.09
N GLN A 148 17.86 -5.95 3.43
CA GLN A 148 16.68 -5.91 4.28
C GLN A 148 16.51 -4.48 4.79
N ILE A 149 15.36 -3.89 4.48
CA ILE A 149 14.93 -2.55 4.84
C ILE A 149 13.93 -2.75 5.98
N PRO A 150 14.28 -2.39 7.23
CA PRO A 150 13.32 -2.40 8.31
C PRO A 150 12.23 -1.36 8.04
N ILE A 151 11.12 -1.42 8.77
CA ILE A 151 10.10 -0.37 8.70
C ILE A 151 10.76 0.99 9.00
N MET A 152 10.72 1.87 8.00
CA MET A 152 11.29 3.21 8.10
C MET A 152 10.60 4.17 7.13
N LYS A 153 10.95 5.47 7.22
CA LYS A 153 10.45 6.49 6.29
C LYS A 153 11.25 6.49 4.99
N PHE A 154 10.58 6.24 3.87
CA PHE A 154 11.09 6.53 2.53
C PHE A 154 11.02 8.03 2.22
N ALA A 155 9.93 8.68 2.63
CA ALA A 155 9.76 10.12 2.53
C ALA A 155 9.19 10.68 3.84
N GLU A 156 9.67 11.87 4.22
CA GLU A 156 9.14 12.63 5.35
C GLU A 156 8.71 14.01 4.88
N LYS A 157 7.42 14.33 5.06
CA LYS A 157 6.80 15.61 4.65
C LYS A 157 7.13 15.97 3.20
N GLY A 158 7.00 15.00 2.30
CA GLY A 158 7.28 15.12 0.87
C GLY A 158 8.76 15.12 0.48
N LYS A 159 9.68 14.93 1.43
CA LYS A 159 11.13 14.86 1.16
C LYS A 159 11.63 13.43 1.22
N VAL A 160 12.12 12.92 0.11
CA VAL A 160 12.67 11.56 0.01
C VAL A 160 13.99 11.44 0.78
N ASN A 161 14.15 10.32 1.48
CA ASN A 161 15.36 9.91 2.16
C ASN A 161 16.45 9.53 1.15
N LEU A 162 17.33 10.49 0.83
CA LEU A 162 18.41 10.29 -0.13
C LEU A 162 19.49 9.33 0.36
N ASP A 163 19.62 9.11 1.67
CA ASP A 163 20.57 8.15 2.21
C ASP A 163 20.11 6.72 1.95
N LEU A 164 18.82 6.44 2.15
CA LEU A 164 18.22 5.16 1.75
C LEU A 164 18.38 4.93 0.24
N VAL A 165 18.10 5.95 -0.58
CA VAL A 165 18.29 5.84 -2.04
C VAL A 165 19.76 5.51 -2.39
N ARG A 166 20.74 6.15 -1.72
CA ARG A 166 22.17 5.85 -1.94
C ARG A 166 22.52 4.43 -1.54
N ILE A 167 21.99 3.95 -0.41
CA ILE A 167 22.20 2.57 0.05
C ILE A 167 21.62 1.59 -0.96
N LEU A 168 20.38 1.78 -1.42
CA LEU A 168 19.75 0.93 -2.43
C LEU A 168 20.59 0.86 -3.70
N ARG A 169 20.96 2.02 -4.26
CA ARG A 169 21.76 2.08 -5.49
C ARG A 169 23.11 1.38 -5.38
N ALA A 170 23.71 1.33 -4.20
CA ALA A 170 25.00 0.69 -3.97
C ALA A 170 24.89 -0.84 -3.81
N ASN A 171 23.72 -1.37 -3.46
CA ASN A 171 23.55 -2.77 -3.08
C ASN A 171 22.76 -3.61 -4.09
N VAL A 172 22.24 -2.99 -5.16
CA VAL A 172 21.45 -3.68 -6.19
C VAL A 172 22.10 -3.61 -7.57
N ARG A 173 21.87 -4.64 -8.39
CA ARG A 173 22.39 -4.79 -9.76
C ARG A 173 21.68 -3.88 -10.75
N GLU A 174 20.39 -3.62 -10.54
CA GLU A 174 19.52 -2.83 -11.41
C GLU A 174 19.04 -1.52 -10.75
N PRO A 175 19.96 -0.62 -10.33
CA PRO A 175 19.64 0.49 -9.44
C PRO A 175 18.68 1.52 -10.03
N ASN A 176 18.61 1.66 -11.36
CA ASN A 176 17.66 2.58 -11.98
C ASN A 176 16.24 2.02 -11.97
N GLN A 177 16.08 0.70 -12.16
CA GLN A 177 14.77 0.05 -12.12
C GLN A 177 14.26 0.01 -10.68
N VAL A 178 15.08 -0.49 -9.75
CA VAL A 178 14.70 -0.60 -8.33
C VAL A 178 14.33 0.75 -7.74
N VAL A 179 15.17 1.78 -7.92
CA VAL A 179 14.86 3.12 -7.40
C VAL A 179 13.62 3.70 -8.10
N GLY A 180 13.47 3.49 -9.41
CA GLY A 180 12.28 3.92 -10.14
C GLY A 180 10.98 3.30 -9.61
N ASP A 181 11.02 2.02 -9.24
CA ASP A 181 9.88 1.32 -8.64
C ASP A 181 9.56 1.85 -7.22
N PHE A 182 10.56 2.20 -6.41
CA PHE A 182 10.33 2.86 -5.12
C PHE A 182 9.58 4.20 -5.28
N TYR A 183 9.99 5.02 -6.25
CA TYR A 183 9.26 6.26 -6.56
C TYR A 183 7.85 5.98 -7.08
N SER A 184 7.66 4.90 -7.84
CA SER A 184 6.35 4.50 -8.38
C SER A 184 5.39 4.07 -7.28
N LEU A 185 5.86 3.30 -6.30
CA LEU A 185 5.11 2.91 -5.10
C LEU A 185 4.68 4.13 -4.28
N ALA A 186 5.60 5.06 -4.02
CA ALA A 186 5.27 6.30 -3.30
C ALA A 186 4.27 7.17 -4.08
N ALA A 187 4.48 7.33 -5.39
CA ALA A 187 3.64 8.17 -6.24
C ALA A 187 2.21 7.62 -6.41
N CYS A 188 2.04 6.31 -6.45
CA CYS A 188 0.71 5.71 -6.58
C CYS A 188 -0.13 5.93 -5.32
N ASN A 189 0.47 5.79 -4.13
CA ASN A 189 -0.19 6.10 -2.86
C ASN A 189 -0.63 7.56 -2.78
N GLU A 190 0.21 8.49 -3.26
CA GLU A 190 -0.13 9.92 -3.36
C GLU A 190 -1.29 10.18 -4.35
N VAL A 191 -1.37 9.46 -5.47
CA VAL A 191 -2.55 9.52 -6.35
C VAL A 191 -3.80 9.03 -5.63
N GLY A 192 -3.72 7.89 -4.94
CA GLY A 192 -4.81 7.37 -4.12
C GLY A 192 -5.30 8.38 -3.09
N HIS A 193 -4.36 8.99 -2.35
CA HIS A 193 -4.63 10.05 -1.38
C HIS A 193 -5.44 11.20 -1.97
N ARG A 194 -4.97 11.79 -3.08
CA ARG A 194 -5.66 12.92 -3.72
C ARG A 194 -7.06 12.55 -4.18
N ARG A 195 -7.22 11.37 -4.79
CA ARG A 195 -8.52 10.87 -5.27
C ARG A 195 -9.49 10.59 -4.13
N LEU A 196 -9.00 10.06 -3.01
CA LEU A 196 -9.80 9.89 -1.80
C LEU A 196 -10.27 11.25 -1.26
N VAL A 197 -9.36 12.21 -1.10
CA VAL A 197 -9.66 13.55 -0.59
C VAL A 197 -10.67 14.27 -1.47
N ASP A 198 -10.53 14.19 -2.80
CA ASP A 198 -11.48 14.75 -3.76
C ASP A 198 -12.87 14.13 -3.60
N MET A 199 -12.93 12.79 -3.51
CA MET A 199 -14.18 12.06 -3.28
C MET A 199 -14.84 12.48 -1.96
N MET A 200 -14.07 12.55 -0.87
CA MET A 200 -14.59 12.94 0.45
C MET A 200 -15.14 14.37 0.42
N LYS A 201 -14.43 15.32 -0.21
CA LYS A 201 -14.88 16.71 -0.34
C LYS A 201 -16.15 16.85 -1.17
N GLU A 202 -16.23 16.15 -2.30
CA GLU A 202 -17.39 16.18 -3.19
C GLU A 202 -18.66 15.67 -2.48
N ILE A 203 -18.52 14.61 -1.68
CA ILE A 203 -19.64 13.95 -1.01
C ILE A 203 -19.97 14.62 0.34
N GLY A 204 -19.04 15.40 0.90
CA GLY A 204 -19.15 16.01 2.22
C GLY A 204 -18.84 15.04 3.37
N LEU A 205 -17.92 14.09 3.16
CA LEU A 205 -17.45 13.17 4.20
C LEU A 205 -16.27 13.78 4.98
N THR A 206 -16.29 13.59 6.30
CA THR A 206 -15.17 13.95 7.19
C THR A 206 -14.44 12.73 7.74
N SER A 207 -15.05 11.54 7.64
CA SER A 207 -14.49 10.26 8.07
C SER A 207 -15.00 9.14 7.15
N LEU A 208 -14.26 8.02 7.10
CA LEU A 208 -14.65 6.79 6.44
C LEU A 208 -15.36 5.78 7.36
N ASP A 209 -15.48 6.05 8.66
CA ASP A 209 -15.99 5.08 9.65
C ASP A 209 -17.34 4.46 9.25
N GLY A 210 -18.31 5.29 8.89
CA GLY A 210 -19.63 4.81 8.47
C GLY A 210 -19.58 3.97 7.19
N LEU A 211 -18.67 4.27 6.27
CA LEU A 211 -18.45 3.47 5.07
C LEU A 211 -17.75 2.15 5.42
N GLY A 212 -16.78 2.17 6.33
CA GLY A 212 -16.12 0.97 6.84
C GLY A 212 -17.10 0.03 7.52
N ASP A 213 -17.96 0.53 8.42
CA ASP A 213 -18.97 -0.29 9.10
C ASP A 213 -19.93 -0.96 8.10
N PHE A 214 -20.33 -0.21 7.06
CA PHE A 214 -21.15 -0.75 5.98
C PHE A 214 -20.42 -1.86 5.20
N ILE A 215 -19.15 -1.64 4.84
CA ILE A 215 -18.34 -2.62 4.10
C ILE A 215 -18.15 -3.89 4.94
N PHE A 216 -17.70 -3.75 6.19
CA PHE A 216 -17.41 -4.90 7.04
C PHE A 216 -18.64 -5.72 7.41
N SER A 217 -19.79 -5.07 7.69
CA SER A 217 -21.03 -5.80 7.94
C SER A 217 -21.48 -6.60 6.71
N ARG A 218 -21.48 -5.97 5.53
CA ARG A 218 -21.81 -6.64 4.26
C ARG A 218 -20.88 -7.79 3.93
N THR A 219 -19.57 -7.61 4.09
CA THR A 219 -18.58 -8.67 3.84
C THR A 219 -18.75 -9.83 4.82
N ARG A 220 -18.98 -9.54 6.11
CA ARG A 220 -19.20 -10.58 7.13
C ARG A 220 -20.43 -11.41 6.81
N ASP A 221 -21.56 -10.76 6.54
CA ASP A 221 -22.84 -11.44 6.29
C ASP A 221 -22.74 -12.29 5.00
N ALA A 222 -22.16 -11.74 3.93
CA ALA A 222 -21.93 -12.48 2.69
C ALA A 222 -21.00 -13.69 2.89
N MET A 223 -20.00 -13.60 3.77
CA MET A 223 -19.13 -14.74 4.08
C MET A 223 -19.86 -15.81 4.89
N LEU A 224 -20.67 -15.43 5.89
CA LEU A 224 -21.48 -16.36 6.68
C LEU A 224 -22.46 -17.14 5.80
N GLU A 225 -23.16 -16.46 4.89
CA GLU A 225 -24.08 -17.10 3.93
C GLU A 225 -23.41 -18.12 2.99
N ARG A 226 -22.08 -18.04 2.81
CA ARG A 226 -21.33 -18.96 1.92
C ARG A 226 -20.71 -20.14 2.64
N ILE A 227 -20.59 -20.08 3.96
CA ILE A 227 -20.02 -21.17 4.77
C ILE A 227 -21.09 -22.00 5.50
N GLU A 228 -22.34 -21.50 5.54
CA GLU A 228 -23.54 -22.25 5.93
C GLU A 228 -24.09 -23.10 4.77
#